data_AF-A0A6C0SN49-F1
#
_entry.id   AF-A0A6C0SN49-F1
#
_cell.length_a   1.000
_cell.length_b   1.000
_cell.length_c   1.000
_cell.angle_alpha   90.00
_cell.angle_beta   90.00
_cell.angle_gamma   90.00
#
_symmetry.space_group_name_H-M   'P 1'
#
loop_
_entity.id
_entity.type
_entity.pdbx_description
1 polymer ?
#
loop_
_entity_poly.entity_id
_entity_poly.type
_entity_poly.pdbx_seq_one_letter_code
_entity_poly.pdbx_strand_id
1 'polypeptide(L)'
;MSYILGTNLNSNKQVKIALTRIFGIGPKKAIQVCDRLGLGDNIKVNKLTKYQFDQILEIISQNYLVDSELERVIQRDIKRLISIGCYRGFRHNAGLPLRGQRTHTNAKTSRKFRYISIRS
;
A
#
# COMPACT_ATOMS: atom_id res chain seq x y z
N MET A 1 -9.22 -11.25 -17.36
CA MET A 1 -8.96 -10.79 -15.97
C MET A 1 -7.53 -11.17 -15.62
N SER A 2 -6.75 -10.24 -15.08
CA SER A 2 -5.39 -10.50 -14.64
C SER A 2 -5.27 -10.19 -13.15
N TYR A 3 -4.87 -11.19 -12.37
CA TYR A 3 -4.68 -11.11 -10.93
C TYR A 3 -3.19 -10.92 -10.64
N ILE A 4 -2.78 -9.76 -10.13
CA ILE A 4 -1.43 -9.55 -9.61
C ILE A 4 -1.52 -9.53 -8.09
N LEU A 5 -0.81 -10.46 -7.42
CA LEU A 5 -0.65 -10.48 -5.96
C LEU A 5 -2.00 -10.43 -5.19
N GLY A 6 -3.03 -11.12 -5.69
CA GLY A 6 -4.36 -11.12 -5.06
C GLY A 6 -5.20 -9.86 -5.32
N THR A 7 -4.71 -8.92 -6.14
CA THR A 7 -5.48 -7.75 -6.58
C THR A 7 -5.95 -7.88 -8.03
N ASN A 8 -7.21 -7.51 -8.24
CA ASN A 8 -7.80 -7.43 -9.57
C ASN A 8 -7.34 -6.14 -10.27
N LEU A 9 -6.49 -6.29 -11.28
CA LEU A 9 -6.10 -5.18 -12.14
C LEU A 9 -7.15 -4.94 -13.22
N ASN A 10 -7.53 -3.68 -13.41
CA ASN A 10 -8.44 -3.32 -14.50
C ASN A 10 -7.69 -3.40 -15.83
N SER A 11 -8.10 -4.34 -16.69
CA SER A 11 -7.51 -4.63 -18.00
C SER A 11 -7.38 -3.40 -18.92
N ASN A 12 -8.28 -2.42 -18.79
CA ASN A 12 -8.34 -1.24 -19.67
C ASN A 12 -7.44 -0.09 -19.22
N LYS A 13 -6.88 -0.16 -18.01
CA LYS A 13 -5.99 0.88 -17.47
C LYS A 13 -4.56 0.68 -17.96
N GLN A 14 -3.80 1.78 -17.96
CA GLN A 14 -2.36 1.76 -18.16
C GLN A 14 -1.69 0.96 -17.04
N VAL A 15 -0.61 0.24 -17.36
CA VAL A 15 0.09 -0.62 -16.40
C VAL A 15 0.56 0.17 -15.17
N LYS A 16 1.17 1.35 -15.38
CA LYS A 16 1.63 2.22 -14.28
C LYS A 16 0.52 2.64 -13.32
N ILE A 17 -0.71 2.84 -13.83
CA ILE A 17 -1.88 3.20 -13.01
C ILE A 17 -2.50 1.95 -12.38
N ALA A 18 -2.47 0.82 -13.07
CA ALA A 18 -3.00 -0.43 -12.55
C ALA A 18 -2.19 -0.89 -11.33
N LEU A 19 -0.85 -0.82 -11.40
CA LEU A 19 0.04 -1.24 -10.32
C LEU A 19 -0.14 -0.46 -9.01
N THR A 20 -0.60 0.80 -9.05
CA THR A 20 -0.84 1.58 -7.82
C THR A 20 -2.04 1.09 -6.99
N ARG A 21 -2.83 0.17 -7.53
CA ARG A 21 -3.93 -0.48 -6.79
C ARG A 21 -3.41 -1.49 -5.77
N ILE A 22 -2.16 -1.93 -5.92
CA ILE A 22 -1.49 -2.86 -5.01
C ILE A 22 -1.02 -2.07 -3.78
N PHE A 23 -1.33 -2.55 -2.57
CA PHE A 23 -0.96 -1.81 -1.35
C PHE A 23 0.55 -1.85 -1.15
N GLY A 24 1.16 -0.67 -0.99
CA GLY A 24 2.61 -0.50 -0.89
C GLY A 24 3.29 -0.03 -2.18
N ILE A 25 2.58 -0.07 -3.31
CA ILE A 25 3.06 0.46 -4.60
C ILE A 25 2.40 1.81 -4.88
N GLY A 26 3.20 2.87 -4.85
CA GLY A 26 2.79 4.21 -5.27
C GLY A 26 3.13 4.50 -6.74
N PRO A 27 2.74 5.68 -7.25
CA PRO A 27 2.98 6.06 -8.66
C PRO A 27 4.46 6.03 -9.04
N LYS A 28 5.34 6.51 -8.14
CA LYS A 28 6.79 6.51 -8.36
C LYS A 28 7.36 5.08 -8.52
N LYS A 29 6.96 4.16 -7.62
CA LYS A 29 7.41 2.77 -7.68
C LYS A 29 6.87 2.06 -8.93
N ALA A 30 5.62 2.33 -9.28
CA ALA A 30 5.01 1.76 -10.49
C ALA A 30 5.76 2.18 -11.76
N ILE A 31 6.13 3.46 -11.88
CA ILE A 31 6.97 3.95 -12.98
C ILE A 31 8.32 3.24 -12.99
N GLN A 32 9.01 3.18 -11.84
CA GLN A 32 10.30 2.49 -11.74
C GLN A 32 10.25 1.00 -12.15
N VAL A 33 9.16 0.30 -11.84
CA VAL A 33 8.96 -1.09 -12.27
C VAL A 33 8.77 -1.17 -13.78
N CYS A 34 7.95 -0.29 -14.36
CA CYS A 34 7.76 -0.23 -15.82
C CYS A 34 9.07 0.10 -16.55
N ASP A 35 9.84 1.08 -16.04
CA ASP A 35 11.11 1.52 -16.64
C ASP A 35 12.15 0.39 -16.64
N ARG A 36 12.25 -0.37 -15.53
CA ARG A 36 13.15 -1.53 -15.43
C ARG A 36 12.84 -2.62 -16.46
N LEU A 37 11.58 -2.77 -16.83
CA LEU A 37 11.13 -3.76 -17.80
C LEU A 37 11.10 -3.24 -19.24
N GLY A 38 11.44 -1.95 -19.45
CA GLY A 38 11.32 -1.30 -20.76
C GLY A 38 9.87 -1.24 -21.27
N LEU A 39 8.88 -1.23 -20.37
CA LEU A 39 7.48 -1.12 -20.74
C LEU A 39 7.13 0.34 -21.05
N GLY A 40 6.66 0.59 -22.27
CA GLY A 40 6.22 1.92 -22.69
C GLY A 40 5.08 2.47 -21.82
N ASP A 41 5.10 3.79 -21.61
CA ASP A 41 4.19 4.53 -20.71
C ASP A 41 2.68 4.34 -20.98
N ASN A 42 2.33 4.06 -22.23
CA ASN A 42 0.96 3.97 -22.71
C ASN A 42 0.46 2.53 -22.85
N ILE A 43 1.24 1.53 -22.44
CA ILE A 43 0.83 0.12 -22.48
C ILE A 43 -0.31 -0.09 -21.49
N LYS A 44 -1.37 -0.75 -21.98
CA LYS A 44 -2.51 -1.18 -21.17
C LYS A 44 -2.27 -2.60 -20.65
N VAL A 45 -2.88 -2.93 -19.52
CA VAL A 45 -2.73 -4.24 -18.87
C VAL A 45 -3.14 -5.39 -19.81
N ASN A 46 -4.15 -5.19 -20.65
CA ASN A 46 -4.58 -6.20 -21.63
C ASN A 46 -3.57 -6.50 -22.74
N LYS A 47 -2.58 -5.63 -22.97
CA LYS A 47 -1.53 -5.81 -23.97
C LYS A 47 -0.28 -6.50 -23.42
N LEU A 48 -0.24 -6.76 -22.11
CA LEU A 48 0.89 -7.45 -21.49
C LEU A 48 0.92 -8.92 -21.89
N THR A 49 2.11 -9.41 -22.20
CA THR A 49 2.36 -10.84 -22.37
C THR A 49 2.46 -11.53 -21.01
N LYS A 50 2.24 -12.84 -20.97
CA LYS A 50 2.40 -13.64 -19.74
C LYS A 50 3.83 -13.51 -19.17
N TYR A 51 4.83 -13.52 -20.04
CA TYR A 51 6.22 -13.33 -19.65
C TYR A 51 6.48 -11.99 -18.95
N GLN A 52 6.01 -10.88 -19.54
CA GLN A 52 6.12 -9.56 -18.91
C GLN A 52 5.38 -9.50 -17.57
N PHE A 53 4.26 -10.21 -17.46
CA PHE A 53 3.51 -10.30 -16.22
C PHE A 53 4.28 -11.00 -15.10
N ASP A 54 4.91 -12.14 -15.41
CA ASP A 54 5.73 -12.89 -14.47
C ASP A 54 6.97 -12.09 -14.05
N GLN A 55 7.58 -11.34 -14.97
CA GLN A 55 8.68 -10.43 -14.64
C GLN A 55 8.26 -9.29 -13.71
N ILE A 56 7.07 -8.70 -13.92
CA ILE A 56 6.51 -7.70 -13.00
C ILE A 56 6.35 -8.29 -11.60
N LEU A 57 5.83 -9.52 -11.50
CA LEU A 57 5.64 -10.21 -10.23
C LEU A 57 6.97 -10.46 -9.51
N GLU A 58 7.98 -10.94 -10.22
CA GLU A 58 9.31 -11.21 -9.68
C GLU A 58 9.98 -9.94 -9.16
N ILE A 59 9.95 -8.86 -9.94
CA ILE A 59 10.53 -7.58 -9.51
C ILE A 59 9.81 -7.07 -8.28
N ILE A 60 8.48 -7.19 -8.23
CA ILE A 60 7.70 -6.68 -7.12
C ILE A 60 7.99 -7.47 -5.83
N SER A 61 8.00 -8.81 -5.91
CA SER A 61 8.19 -9.68 -4.75
C SER A 61 9.60 -9.56 -4.16
N GLN A 62 10.62 -9.38 -5.00
CA GLN A 62 12.01 -9.27 -4.53
C GLN A 62 12.36 -7.89 -3.97
N ASN A 63 11.82 -6.81 -4.56
CA ASN A 63 12.29 -5.45 -4.26
C ASN A 63 11.39 -4.66 -3.32
N TYR A 64 10.12 -5.07 -3.14
CA TYR A 64 9.14 -4.26 -2.42
C TYR A 64 8.36 -5.08 -1.40
N LEU A 65 8.09 -4.47 -0.25
CA LEU A 65 7.12 -4.96 0.74
C LEU A 65 5.71 -4.57 0.28
N VAL A 66 4.84 -5.57 0.16
CA VAL A 66 3.52 -5.42 -0.47
C VAL A 66 2.42 -6.08 0.36
N ASP A 67 1.20 -5.53 0.27
CA ASP A 67 -0.03 -6.07 0.85
C ASP A 67 0.16 -6.59 2.29
N SER A 68 -0.01 -7.90 2.49
CA SER A 68 -0.03 -8.53 3.81
C SER A 68 1.28 -8.37 4.58
N GLU A 69 2.42 -8.35 3.90
CA GLU A 69 3.71 -8.21 4.56
C GLU A 69 3.90 -6.78 5.08
N LEU A 70 3.57 -5.79 4.25
CA LEU A 70 3.61 -4.38 4.64
C LEU A 70 2.64 -4.10 5.80
N GLU A 71 1.43 -4.67 5.75
CA GLU A 71 0.47 -4.57 6.86
C GLU A 71 1.02 -5.15 8.16
N ARG A 72 1.64 -6.34 8.12
CA ARG A 72 2.27 -6.97 9.30
C ARG A 72 3.38 -6.09 9.88
N VAL A 73 4.21 -5.48 9.03
CA VAL A 73 5.27 -4.55 9.48
C VAL A 73 4.66 -3.35 10.19
N ILE A 74 3.67 -2.69 9.58
CA ILE A 74 2.99 -1.52 10.16
C ILE A 74 2.33 -1.90 11.51
N GLN A 75 1.63 -3.03 11.58
CA GLN A 75 1.01 -3.51 12.80
C GLN A 75 2.05 -3.78 13.89
N ARG A 76 3.19 -4.39 13.54
CA ARG A 76 4.29 -4.64 14.47
C ARG A 76 4.85 -3.34 15.03
N ASP A 77 5.04 -2.32 14.20
CA ASP A 77 5.53 -1.01 14.62
C ASP A 77 4.55 -0.30 15.57
N ILE A 78 3.25 -0.34 15.28
CA ILE A 78 2.22 0.25 16.16
C ILE A 78 2.18 -0.49 17.51
N LYS A 79 2.18 -1.83 17.49
CA LYS A 79 2.20 -2.64 18.72
C LYS A 79 3.43 -2.34 19.56
N ARG A 80 4.59 -2.17 18.93
CA ARG A 80 5.83 -1.76 19.60
C ARG A 80 5.69 -0.39 20.27
N LEU A 81 5.07 0.60 19.60
CA LEU A 81 4.84 1.91 20.21
C LEU A 81 3.92 1.84 21.44
N ILE A 82 2.90 0.98 21.39
CA ILE A 82 1.97 0.75 22.50
C ILE A 82 2.67 0.05 23.66
N SER A 83 3.45 -1.01 23.38
CA SER A 83 4.14 -1.78 24.44
C SER A 83 5.20 -0.97 25.17
N ILE A 84 5.87 -0.04 24.48
CA ILE A 84 6.83 0.90 25.09
C ILE A 84 6.12 1.92 26.00
N GLY A 85 4.82 2.17 25.80
CA GLY A 85 4.06 3.15 26.59
C GLY A 85 4.38 4.61 26.25
N CYS A 86 4.95 4.89 25.08
CA CYS A 86 5.24 6.28 24.68
C CYS A 86 3.95 7.06 24.36
N TYR A 87 4.04 8.40 24.34
CA TYR A 87 2.88 9.27 24.03
C TYR A 87 2.18 8.87 22.72
N ARG A 88 2.94 8.51 21.68
CA ARG A 88 2.37 8.03 20.41
C ARG A 88 1.59 6.73 20.58
N GLY A 89 2.09 5.79 21.37
CA GLY A 89 1.40 4.54 21.72
C GLY A 89 0.09 4.79 22.47
N PHE A 90 0.10 5.68 23.47
CA PHE A 90 -1.11 6.09 24.18
C PHE A 90 -2.16 6.68 23.23
N ARG A 91 -1.75 7.59 22.33
CA ARG A 91 -2.65 8.20 21.34
C ARG A 91 -3.19 7.20 20.32
N HIS A 92 -2.36 6.24 19.90
CA HIS A 92 -2.79 5.10 19.10
C HIS A 92 -3.90 4.31 19.81
N ASN A 93 -3.70 3.93 21.07
CA ASN A 93 -4.67 3.18 21.86
C ASN A 93 -5.98 3.96 22.08
N ALA A 94 -5.88 5.27 22.32
CA ALA A 94 -7.02 6.16 22.52
C ALA A 94 -7.76 6.54 21.22
N GLY A 95 -7.27 6.16 20.03
CA GLY A 95 -7.88 6.55 18.74
C GLY A 95 -7.83 8.06 18.47
N LEU A 96 -6.80 8.73 19.00
CA LEU A 96 -6.64 10.18 18.89
C LEU A 96 -5.54 10.56 17.88
N PRO A 97 -5.57 11.80 17.36
CA PRO A 97 -4.52 12.30 16.48
C PRO A 97 -3.14 12.23 17.10
N LEU A 98 -2.16 11.80 16.31
CA LEU A 98 -0.80 11.51 16.77
C LEU A 98 0.18 12.68 16.68
N ARG A 99 -0.07 13.63 15.78
CA ARG A 99 0.85 14.72 15.42
C ARG A 99 0.49 16.06 16.09
N GLY A 100 -0.02 16.03 17.32
CA GLY A 100 -0.35 17.25 18.08
C GLY A 100 -1.55 18.05 17.56
N GLN A 101 -2.43 17.43 16.76
CA GLN A 101 -3.61 18.10 16.22
C GLN A 101 -4.66 18.37 17.31
N ARG A 102 -5.40 19.47 17.18
CA ARG A 102 -6.49 19.87 18.11
C ARG A 102 -7.60 18.82 18.14
N THR A 103 -7.97 18.34 19.32
CA THR A 103 -8.97 17.26 19.50
C THR A 103 -10.34 17.71 20.00
N HIS A 104 -10.51 18.99 20.34
CA HIS A 104 -11.76 19.53 20.88
C HIS A 104 -12.91 19.47 19.86
N THR A 105 -12.65 19.84 18.60
CA THR A 105 -13.66 19.95 17.54
C THR A 105 -13.48 18.89 16.45
N ASN A 106 -12.28 18.82 15.86
CA ASN A 106 -12.03 18.07 14.62
C ASN A 106 -11.06 16.90 14.84
N ALA A 107 -11.60 15.75 15.24
CA ALA A 107 -10.85 14.48 15.37
C ALA A 107 -11.66 13.26 14.86
N LYS A 108 -12.62 13.49 13.95
CA LYS A 108 -13.57 12.46 13.49
C LYS A 108 -12.86 11.29 12.80
N THR A 109 -11.92 11.58 11.91
CA THR A 109 -11.20 10.56 11.13
C THR A 109 -10.39 9.64 12.04
N SER A 110 -9.58 10.17 12.96
CA SER A 110 -8.80 9.34 13.88
C SER A 110 -9.67 8.52 14.82
N ARG A 111 -10.79 9.09 15.29
CA ARG A 111 -11.74 8.39 16.17
C ARG A 111 -12.49 7.28 15.44
N LYS A 112 -12.80 7.47 14.15
CA LYS A 112 -13.45 6.47 13.31
C LYS A 112 -12.53 5.28 13.05
N PHE A 113 -11.27 5.53 12.73
CA PHE A 113 -10.29 4.48 12.43
C PHE A 113 -9.57 4.04 13.71
N ARG A 114 -10.31 3.40 14.63
CA ARG A 114 -9.77 2.81 15.87
C ARG A 114 -9.07 1.47 15.54
N TYR A 115 -7.78 1.57 15.21
CA TYR A 115 -6.77 0.52 14.94
C TYR A 115 -7.21 -0.95 14.69
N ILE A 116 -7.01 -1.40 13.44
CA ILE A 116 -6.17 -2.54 12.96
C ILE A 116 -6.58 -2.93 11.53
N SER A 117 -7.82 -2.67 11.12
CA SER A 117 -8.25 -2.88 9.74
C SER A 117 -7.79 -1.69 8.87
N ILE A 118 -6.58 -1.80 8.29
CA ILE A 118 -6.13 -0.93 7.19
C ILE A 118 -7.09 -1.05 5.99
N ARG A 119 -7.96 -2.07 5.98
CA ARG A 119 -9.04 -2.30 5.04
C ARG A 119 -10.41 -2.35 5.73
N SER A 120 -11.18 -1.27 5.58
CA SER A 120 -12.63 -1.32 5.39
C SER A 120 -13.02 -0.35 4.29
#